data_AF-A0A1H8DRQ4-F1
#
_entry.id   AF-A0A1H8DRQ4-F1
#
_cell.length_a   1.000
_cell.length_b   1.000
_cell.length_c   1.000
_cell.angle_alpha   90.00
_cell.angle_beta   90.00
_cell.angle_gamma   90.00
#
_symmetry.space_group_name_H-M   'P 1'
#
loop_
_entity.id
_entity.type
_entity.pdbx_description
1 polymer ?
#
loop_
_entity_poly.entity_id
_entity_poly.type
_entity_poly.pdbx_seq_one_letter_code
_entity_poly.pdbx_strand_id
1 'polypeptide(L)'
;MRAILAIVATICLAAPAAAELRVAVPDALAQSGVLDHLLPRFSLKTGVRTEQVPEGAAAEGRFGPEGTPVLRGGGQVWHLDGEGEDLDRLLDWFRSDVGRRTIASFEGADFAAPERARTVAAAPQVTGDAAAGADLSLKLCGRCHVVGPVNRMKGLGSTPSFRVLRGLPGWQGRFASFFVLAPHAAFTQVTDVTPPFDPAYPPPIVPIELSLEDLEAITAFVAEMSPADLGAPIQAR
;
A
#
# COMPACT_ATOMS: atom_id res chain seq x y z
N MET A 1 75.43 -29.58 -28.61
CA MET A 1 74.69 -28.34 -28.29
C MET A 1 73.21 -28.66 -28.32
N ARG A 2 72.55 -28.74 -27.16
CA ARG A 2 71.13 -29.07 -26.99
C ARG A 2 70.45 -27.82 -26.44
N ALA A 3 69.51 -27.25 -27.17
CA ALA A 3 68.63 -26.20 -26.67
C ALA A 3 67.20 -26.77 -26.71
N ILE A 4 66.66 -27.13 -25.54
CA ILE A 4 65.27 -27.54 -25.39
C ILE A 4 64.54 -26.31 -24.86
N LEU A 5 63.69 -25.73 -25.69
CA LEU A 5 62.82 -24.61 -25.38
C LEU A 5 61.60 -25.16 -24.61
N ALA A 6 61.54 -24.93 -23.30
CA ALA A 6 60.38 -25.26 -22.49
C ALA A 6 59.36 -24.12 -22.55
N ILE A 7 58.24 -24.33 -23.25
CA ILE A 7 57.08 -23.44 -23.25
C ILE A 7 56.26 -23.76 -22.01
N VAL A 8 56.26 -22.85 -21.03
CA VAL A 8 55.35 -22.90 -19.87
C VAL A 8 54.05 -22.23 -20.27
N ALA A 9 53.02 -23.04 -20.53
CA ALA A 9 51.66 -22.55 -20.72
C ALA A 9 51.02 -22.30 -19.34
N THR A 10 51.00 -21.04 -18.91
CA THR A 10 50.22 -20.61 -17.74
C THR A 10 48.74 -20.67 -18.11
N ILE A 11 48.06 -21.72 -17.67
CA ILE A 11 46.60 -21.82 -17.75
C ILE A 11 46.05 -20.92 -16.64
N CYS A 12 45.58 -19.72 -17.00
CA CYS A 12 44.70 -18.94 -16.14
C CYS A 12 43.35 -19.67 -16.07
N LEU A 13 43.06 -20.37 -14.98
CA LEU A 13 41.68 -20.71 -14.63
C LEU A 13 40.97 -19.41 -14.24
N ALA A 14 40.25 -18.81 -15.18
CA ALA A 14 39.23 -17.83 -14.84
C ALA A 14 38.09 -18.57 -14.13
N ALA A 15 37.83 -18.23 -12.87
CA ALA A 15 36.59 -18.64 -12.20
C ALA A 15 35.50 -17.63 -12.56
N PRO A 16 34.36 -18.05 -13.12
CA PRO A 16 33.12 -17.32 -12.98
C PRO A 16 32.22 -18.18 -12.09
N ALA A 17 32.44 -18.14 -10.78
CA ALA A 17 31.34 -18.47 -9.88
C ALA A 17 30.41 -17.26 -9.93
N ALA A 18 29.35 -17.35 -10.73
CA ALA A 18 28.23 -16.43 -10.61
C ALA A 18 27.84 -16.38 -9.12
N ALA A 19 27.71 -15.19 -8.55
CA ALA A 19 27.34 -15.05 -7.14
C ALA A 19 26.06 -15.84 -6.88
N GLU A 20 26.14 -16.90 -6.09
CA GLU A 20 25.00 -17.64 -5.59
C GLU A 20 24.60 -16.94 -4.29
N LEU A 21 23.39 -16.38 -4.24
CA LEU A 21 22.81 -15.88 -3.00
C LEU A 21 22.55 -17.09 -2.10
N ARG A 22 23.36 -17.25 -1.05
CA ARG A 22 23.23 -18.35 -0.09
C ARG A 22 22.29 -17.92 1.01
N VAL A 23 21.29 -18.74 1.26
CA VAL A 23 20.30 -18.51 2.33
C VAL A 23 20.37 -19.65 3.33
N ALA A 24 20.66 -19.34 4.59
CA ALA A 24 20.63 -20.31 5.67
C ALA A 24 19.18 -20.59 6.06
N VAL A 25 18.79 -21.87 6.07
CA VAL A 25 17.40 -22.30 6.26
C VAL A 25 17.30 -23.26 7.45
N PRO A 26 16.43 -22.98 8.44
CA PRO A 26 16.12 -23.92 9.51
C PRO A 26 15.44 -25.19 9.00
N ASP A 27 15.75 -26.33 9.61
CA ASP A 27 15.29 -27.66 9.18
C ASP A 27 13.78 -27.75 8.97
N ALA A 28 12.99 -27.15 9.87
CA ALA A 28 11.53 -27.14 9.77
C ALA A 28 11.03 -26.44 8.49
N LEU A 29 11.72 -25.39 8.04
CA LEU A 29 11.36 -24.66 6.83
C LEU A 29 11.85 -25.40 5.58
N ALA A 30 13.06 -25.97 5.62
CA ALA A 30 13.63 -26.76 4.54
C ALA A 30 12.77 -28.01 4.24
N GLN A 31 12.39 -28.76 5.28
CA GLN A 31 11.57 -29.97 5.15
C GLN A 31 10.15 -29.71 4.65
N SER A 32 9.67 -28.46 4.74
CA SER A 32 8.35 -28.12 4.25
C SER A 32 8.26 -28.06 2.72
N GLY A 33 9.41 -27.97 2.03
CA GLY A 33 9.49 -27.88 0.56
C GLY A 33 9.05 -26.53 -0.02
N VAL A 34 8.64 -25.57 0.82
CA VAL A 34 8.15 -24.27 0.33
C VAL A 34 9.26 -23.50 -0.38
N LEU A 35 10.49 -23.49 0.13
CA LEU A 35 11.59 -22.76 -0.50
C LEU A 35 12.03 -23.41 -1.82
N ASP A 36 11.90 -24.73 -1.97
CA ASP A 36 12.13 -25.42 -3.25
C ASP A 36 11.10 -25.03 -4.31
N HIS A 37 9.90 -24.63 -3.89
CA HIS A 37 8.90 -24.06 -4.79
C HIS A 37 9.16 -22.58 -5.08
N LEU A 38 9.59 -21.79 -4.09
CA LEU A 38 9.72 -20.34 -4.22
C LEU A 38 11.01 -19.91 -4.94
N LEU A 39 12.17 -20.40 -4.49
CA LEU A 39 13.47 -19.89 -4.91
C LEU A 39 13.76 -20.07 -6.41
N PRO A 40 13.42 -21.20 -7.07
CA PRO A 40 13.61 -21.33 -8.51
C PRO A 40 12.82 -20.29 -9.33
N ARG A 41 11.63 -19.89 -8.83
CA ARG A 41 10.77 -18.90 -9.50
C ARG A 41 11.25 -17.47 -9.28
N PHE A 42 11.85 -17.20 -8.11
CA PHE A 42 12.64 -15.99 -7.90
C PHE A 42 13.79 -15.95 -8.91
N SER A 43 14.64 -16.98 -8.96
CA SER A 43 15.79 -17.03 -9.88
C SER A 43 15.40 -16.86 -11.34
N LEU A 44 14.31 -17.48 -11.78
CA LEU A 44 13.80 -17.32 -13.14
C LEU A 44 13.38 -15.86 -13.43
N LYS A 45 12.82 -15.17 -12.43
CA LYS A 45 12.32 -13.80 -12.58
C LYS A 45 13.42 -12.75 -12.48
N THR A 46 14.44 -12.98 -11.67
CA THR A 46 15.46 -11.97 -11.31
C THR A 46 16.85 -12.26 -11.88
N GLY A 47 17.10 -13.49 -12.34
CA GLY A 47 18.42 -13.93 -12.81
C GLY A 47 19.42 -14.21 -11.68
N VAL A 48 19.03 -14.03 -10.42
CA VAL A 48 19.85 -14.29 -9.23
C VAL A 48 19.79 -15.78 -8.90
N ARG A 49 20.93 -16.45 -8.86
CA ARG A 49 21.01 -17.86 -8.43
C ARG A 49 20.95 -17.94 -6.92
N THR A 50 20.24 -18.92 -6.39
CA THR A 50 20.10 -19.12 -4.95
C THR A 50 20.56 -20.50 -4.53
N GLU A 51 21.22 -20.59 -3.39
CA GLU A 51 21.60 -21.85 -2.73
C GLU A 51 21.00 -21.89 -1.33
N GLN A 52 20.29 -22.98 -0.98
CA GLN A 52 19.88 -23.22 0.40
C GLN A 52 21.02 -23.90 1.16
N VAL A 53 21.40 -23.34 2.30
CA VAL A 53 22.44 -23.92 3.17
C VAL A 53 21.87 -24.19 4.57
N PRO A 54 22.41 -25.15 5.33
CA PRO A 54 21.92 -25.45 6.67
C PRO A 54 22.03 -24.25 7.61
N GLU A 55 21.16 -24.23 8.63
CA GLU A 55 21.25 -23.26 9.72
C GLU A 55 22.66 -23.25 10.35
N GLY A 56 23.18 -22.05 10.63
CA GLY A 56 24.54 -21.86 11.16
C GLY A 56 25.65 -21.83 10.10
N ALA A 57 25.39 -22.18 8.83
CA ALA A 57 26.37 -22.01 7.76
C ALA A 57 26.60 -20.52 7.42
N ALA A 58 27.74 -20.21 6.80
CA ALA A 58 28.00 -18.89 6.23
C ALA A 58 27.05 -18.65 5.04
N ALA A 59 26.23 -17.60 5.13
CA ALA A 59 25.19 -17.23 4.18
C ALA A 59 24.96 -15.72 4.23
N GLU A 60 24.57 -15.11 3.11
CA GLU A 60 24.20 -13.70 3.02
C GLU A 60 22.83 -13.44 3.66
N GLY A 61 21.89 -14.37 3.49
CA GLY A 61 20.57 -14.33 4.11
C GLY A 61 20.34 -15.45 5.12
N ARG A 62 19.56 -15.21 6.17
CA ARG A 62 19.23 -16.20 7.20
C ARG A 62 17.73 -16.19 7.48
N PHE A 63 17.07 -17.33 7.25
CA PHE A 63 15.70 -17.51 7.66
C PHE A 63 15.60 -17.79 9.16
N GLY A 64 14.66 -17.15 9.85
CA GLY A 64 14.51 -17.30 11.29
C GLY A 64 13.33 -16.51 11.87
N PRO A 65 13.30 -16.31 13.19
CA PRO A 65 12.28 -15.51 13.86
C PRO A 65 12.53 -14.00 13.78
N GLU A 66 13.74 -13.57 13.42
CA GLU A 66 14.16 -12.16 13.38
C GLU A 66 14.44 -11.67 11.95
N GLY A 67 14.35 -10.35 11.73
CA GLY A 67 14.63 -9.71 10.44
C GLY A 67 13.36 -9.25 9.73
N THR A 68 13.35 -9.31 8.40
CA THR A 68 12.20 -8.89 7.60
C THR A 68 11.18 -10.03 7.44
N PRO A 69 9.88 -9.84 7.75
CA PRO A 69 8.88 -10.89 7.56
C PRO A 69 8.67 -11.18 6.07
N VAL A 70 8.79 -12.46 5.68
CA VAL A 70 8.71 -12.90 4.27
C VAL A 70 7.68 -14.00 4.02
N LEU A 71 7.34 -14.79 5.04
CA LEU A 71 6.46 -15.94 4.88
C LEU A 71 5.77 -16.28 6.21
N ARG A 72 4.49 -16.65 6.19
CA ARG A 72 3.77 -17.24 7.33
C ARG A 72 3.50 -18.70 7.03
N GLY A 73 3.71 -19.59 7.98
CA GLY A 73 3.37 -21.01 7.87
C GLY A 73 4.09 -21.87 8.91
N GLY A 74 3.63 -23.10 9.12
CA GLY A 74 4.16 -23.97 10.18
C GLY A 74 3.92 -23.42 11.60
N GLY A 75 2.89 -22.60 11.80
CA GLY A 75 2.54 -22.02 13.10
C GLY A 75 3.31 -20.74 13.48
N GLN A 76 4.19 -20.23 12.61
CA GLN A 76 4.98 -19.02 12.86
C GLN A 76 5.08 -18.08 11.66
N VAL A 77 5.68 -16.91 11.87
CA VAL A 77 6.13 -16.01 10.79
C VAL A 77 7.63 -16.20 10.63
N TRP A 78 8.03 -16.56 9.41
CA TRP A 78 9.41 -16.66 9.00
C TRP A 78 9.88 -15.30 8.49
N HIS A 79 11.02 -14.90 9.01
CA HIS A 79 11.72 -13.69 8.67
C HIS A 79 13.01 -14.04 7.93
N LEU A 80 13.50 -13.10 7.14
CA LEU A 80 14.78 -13.19 6.45
C LEU A 80 15.63 -12.01 6.92
N ASP A 81 16.76 -12.33 7.53
CA ASP A 81 17.75 -11.40 8.05
C ASP A 81 19.04 -11.43 7.22
N GLY A 82 19.76 -10.31 7.16
CA GLY A 82 20.98 -10.15 6.39
C GLY A 82 21.00 -8.86 5.57
N GLU A 83 22.09 -8.65 4.84
CA GLU A 83 22.32 -7.46 4.01
C GLU A 83 22.96 -7.85 2.68
N GLY A 84 22.59 -7.14 1.60
CA GLY A 84 23.21 -7.29 0.28
C GLY A 84 22.22 -7.11 -0.86
N GLU A 85 22.70 -6.63 -2.02
CA GLU A 85 21.84 -6.27 -3.16
C GLU A 85 20.94 -7.42 -3.63
N ASP A 86 21.50 -8.63 -3.73
CA ASP A 86 20.74 -9.80 -4.15
C ASP A 86 19.75 -10.29 -3.08
N LEU A 87 20.06 -10.07 -1.80
CA LEU A 87 19.14 -10.34 -0.69
C LEU A 87 17.99 -9.33 -0.68
N ASP A 88 18.26 -8.05 -0.93
CA ASP A 88 17.24 -7.00 -1.06
C ASP A 88 16.28 -7.33 -2.20
N ARG A 89 16.81 -7.79 -3.35
CA ARG A 89 15.99 -8.26 -4.47
C ARG A 89 15.10 -9.45 -4.07
N LEU A 90 15.60 -10.37 -3.25
CA LEU A 90 14.80 -11.48 -2.73
C LEU A 90 13.68 -10.99 -1.81
N LEU A 91 13.99 -10.09 -0.87
CA LEU A 91 13.02 -9.47 0.04
C LEU A 91 11.91 -8.72 -0.73
N ASP A 92 12.29 -7.94 -1.74
CA ASP A 92 11.35 -7.22 -2.61
C ASP A 92 10.49 -8.19 -3.41
N TRP A 93 11.08 -9.27 -3.91
CA TRP A 93 10.33 -10.29 -4.64
C TRP A 93 9.26 -10.95 -3.76
N PHE A 94 9.57 -11.31 -2.51
CA PHE A 94 8.61 -11.85 -1.54
C PHE A 94 7.41 -10.91 -1.32
N ARG A 95 7.63 -9.59 -1.38
CA ARG A 95 6.60 -8.55 -1.19
C ARG A 95 5.82 -8.21 -2.47
N SER A 96 6.37 -8.55 -3.63
CA SER A 96 5.76 -8.28 -4.94
C SER A 96 4.50 -9.13 -5.21
N ASP A 97 3.64 -8.68 -6.12
CA ASP A 97 2.46 -9.46 -6.52
C ASP A 97 2.80 -10.80 -7.19
N VAL A 98 4.01 -10.95 -7.77
CA VAL A 98 4.49 -12.21 -8.33
C VAL A 98 4.87 -13.17 -7.21
N GLY A 99 5.69 -12.74 -6.25
CA GLY A 99 6.09 -13.57 -5.10
C GLY A 99 4.88 -14.00 -4.28
N ARG A 100 3.96 -13.08 -3.98
CA ARG A 100 2.73 -13.37 -3.23
C ARG A 100 1.84 -14.42 -3.90
N ARG A 101 1.63 -14.31 -5.22
CA ARG A 101 0.86 -15.32 -5.98
C ARG A 101 1.57 -16.67 -6.00
N THR A 102 2.90 -16.66 -6.06
CA THR A 102 3.70 -17.89 -6.05
C THR A 102 3.60 -18.62 -4.71
N ILE A 103 3.61 -17.88 -3.60
CA ILE A 103 3.35 -18.45 -2.25
C ILE A 103 1.93 -19.03 -2.19
N ALA A 104 0.93 -18.27 -2.64
CA ALA A 104 -0.46 -18.70 -2.62
C ALA A 104 -0.74 -19.93 -3.51
N SER A 105 0.14 -20.24 -4.48
CA SER A 105 0.02 -21.40 -5.34
C SER A 105 0.79 -22.62 -4.83
N PHE A 106 1.38 -22.56 -3.63
CA PHE A 106 2.05 -23.69 -3.03
C PHE A 106 1.02 -24.64 -2.41
N GLU A 107 1.02 -25.90 -2.82
CA GLU A 107 0.03 -26.91 -2.40
C GLU A 107 0.41 -27.66 -1.10
N GLY A 108 1.53 -27.31 -0.46
CA GLY A 108 1.95 -27.87 0.83
C GLY A 108 1.19 -27.29 2.04
N ALA A 109 1.79 -27.35 3.24
CA ALA A 109 1.22 -26.75 4.45
C ALA A 109 0.75 -25.30 4.23
N ASP A 110 -0.17 -24.78 5.08
CA ASP A 110 -0.78 -23.43 4.98
C ASP A 110 0.28 -22.30 5.05
N PHE A 111 0.96 -22.09 3.93
CA PHE A 111 1.93 -21.02 3.73
C PHE A 111 1.26 -19.84 3.04
N ALA A 112 1.48 -18.65 3.57
CA ALA A 112 0.91 -17.42 3.05
C ALA A 112 1.95 -16.30 3.07
N ALA A 113 1.84 -15.38 2.11
CA ALA A 113 2.63 -14.16 2.16
C ALA A 113 2.26 -13.34 3.41
N PRO A 114 3.22 -12.63 4.03
CA PRO A 114 2.93 -11.74 5.14
C PRO A 114 1.91 -10.68 4.72
N GLU A 115 1.10 -10.27 5.68
CA GLU A 115 0.14 -9.21 5.45
C GLU A 115 0.90 -7.94 5.07
N ARG A 116 0.46 -7.25 4.01
CA ARG A 116 1.06 -5.94 3.69
C ARG A 116 0.80 -5.05 4.89
N ALA A 117 1.87 -4.57 5.52
CA ALA A 117 1.74 -3.48 6.48
C ALA A 117 0.96 -2.36 5.77
N ARG A 118 -0.30 -2.16 6.16
CA ARG A 118 -1.03 -0.97 5.77
C ARG A 118 -0.28 0.16 6.44
N THR A 119 0.46 0.95 5.66
CA THR A 119 0.89 2.27 6.10
C THR A 119 -0.39 3.07 6.34
N VAL A 120 -0.89 3.01 7.57
CA VAL A 120 -1.88 3.95 8.06
C VAL A 120 -1.09 5.23 8.23
N ALA A 121 -1.05 6.07 7.19
CA ALA A 121 -0.66 7.45 7.37
C ALA A 121 -1.47 7.97 8.56
N ALA A 122 -0.78 8.52 9.57
CA ALA A 122 -1.44 9.13 10.71
C ALA A 122 -2.52 10.07 10.16
N ALA A 123 -3.76 9.91 10.64
CA ALA A 123 -4.85 10.76 10.18
C ALA A 123 -4.42 12.22 10.36
N PRO A 124 -4.54 13.07 9.32
CA PRO A 124 -4.20 14.47 9.45
C PRO A 124 -4.90 15.05 10.68
N GLN A 125 -4.16 15.79 11.51
CA GLN A 125 -4.76 16.50 12.62
C GLN A 125 -5.80 17.47 12.04
N VAL A 126 -7.02 17.43 12.56
CA VAL A 126 -8.09 18.31 12.12
C VAL A 126 -8.07 19.53 13.02
N THR A 127 -7.71 20.70 12.47
CA THR A 127 -7.41 21.92 13.24
C THR A 127 -8.34 23.10 12.96
N GLY A 128 -9.30 22.96 12.05
CA GLY A 128 -10.22 24.03 11.67
C GLY A 128 -11.29 24.38 12.73
N ASP A 129 -11.94 25.53 12.56
CA ASP A 129 -13.07 25.95 13.40
C ASP A 129 -14.36 25.22 12.98
N ALA A 130 -14.81 24.28 13.83
CA ALA A 130 -16.00 23.48 13.58
C ALA A 130 -17.30 24.30 13.57
N ALA A 131 -17.39 25.41 14.30
CA ALA A 131 -18.58 26.26 14.30
C ALA A 131 -18.68 27.02 12.97
N ALA A 132 -17.58 27.63 12.52
CA ALA A 132 -17.50 28.22 11.19
C ALA A 132 -17.78 27.17 10.09
N GLY A 133 -17.24 25.96 10.27
CA GLY A 133 -17.47 24.83 9.38
C GLY A 133 -18.94 24.42 9.25
N ALA A 134 -19.72 24.53 10.33
CA ALA A 134 -21.16 24.24 10.30
C ALA A 134 -21.91 25.22 9.39
N ASP A 135 -21.63 26.51 9.54
CA ASP A 135 -22.24 27.58 8.75
C ASP A 135 -21.84 27.48 7.26
N LEU A 136 -20.55 27.27 7.00
CA LEU A 136 -20.01 27.06 5.66
C LEU A 136 -20.63 25.82 4.99
N SER A 137 -20.73 24.71 5.71
CA SER A 137 -21.33 23.48 5.21
C SER A 137 -22.78 23.69 4.79
N LEU A 138 -23.57 24.40 5.60
CA LEU A 138 -24.95 24.71 5.26
C LEU A 138 -25.04 25.63 4.03
N LYS A 139 -24.20 26.67 3.97
CA LYS A 139 -24.19 27.67 2.89
C LYS A 139 -23.75 27.08 1.56
N LEU A 140 -22.66 26.30 1.55
CA LEU A 140 -21.99 25.83 0.33
C LEU A 140 -22.50 24.46 -0.12
N CYS A 141 -22.75 23.55 0.82
CA CYS A 141 -23.08 22.16 0.53
C CYS A 141 -24.57 21.82 0.74
N GLY A 142 -25.29 22.63 1.52
CA GLY A 142 -26.64 22.33 2.03
C GLY A 142 -27.75 22.20 0.98
N ARG A 143 -27.52 22.71 -0.24
CA ARG A 143 -28.40 22.49 -1.41
C ARG A 143 -28.37 21.04 -1.88
N CYS A 144 -27.20 20.41 -1.85
CA CYS A 144 -27.00 19.07 -2.36
C CYS A 144 -27.02 18.06 -1.21
N HIS A 145 -26.34 18.33 -0.10
CA HIS A 145 -26.19 17.39 1.00
C HIS A 145 -27.06 17.78 2.20
N VAL A 146 -27.62 16.79 2.87
CA VAL A 146 -28.09 16.98 4.25
C VAL A 146 -26.84 17.09 5.16
N VAL A 147 -26.60 18.27 5.70
CA VAL A 147 -25.41 18.56 6.53
C VAL A 147 -25.71 18.40 8.03
N GLY A 148 -26.98 18.46 8.42
CA GLY A 148 -27.41 18.28 9.80
C GLY A 148 -28.92 18.43 9.99
N PRO A 149 -29.41 18.47 11.24
CA PRO A 149 -30.83 18.63 11.53
C PRO A 149 -31.46 19.87 10.88
N VAL A 150 -30.68 20.96 10.76
CA VAL A 150 -31.10 22.24 10.17
C VAL A 150 -31.64 22.12 8.73
N ASN A 151 -31.17 21.12 7.97
CA ASN A 151 -31.59 20.88 6.59
C ASN A 151 -32.00 19.42 6.32
N ARG A 152 -32.47 18.68 7.35
CA ARG A 152 -32.78 17.24 7.35
C ARG A 152 -33.51 16.72 6.10
N MET A 153 -34.39 17.53 5.52
CA MET A 153 -35.22 17.18 4.35
C MET A 153 -35.04 18.13 3.16
N LYS A 154 -33.96 18.90 3.13
CA LYS A 154 -33.70 19.93 2.11
C LYS A 154 -32.51 19.61 1.20
N GLY A 155 -31.83 18.48 1.41
CA GLY A 155 -30.81 17.96 0.48
C GLY A 155 -31.41 17.12 -0.64
N LEU A 156 -30.60 16.76 -1.64
CA LEU A 156 -31.02 15.87 -2.70
C LEU A 156 -31.07 14.41 -2.20
N GLY A 157 -32.09 13.65 -2.58
CA GLY A 157 -32.22 12.26 -2.15
C GLY A 157 -31.15 11.32 -2.74
N SER A 158 -30.49 11.73 -3.83
CA SER A 158 -29.46 10.97 -4.53
C SER A 158 -28.03 11.20 -4.00
N THR A 159 -27.85 12.16 -3.10
CA THR A 159 -26.54 12.49 -2.51
C THR A 159 -26.51 12.04 -1.04
N PRO A 160 -25.42 11.40 -0.59
CA PRO A 160 -25.31 10.94 0.80
C PRO A 160 -25.26 12.14 1.76
N SER A 161 -25.90 12.04 2.93
CA SER A 161 -25.77 13.06 3.98
C SER A 161 -24.34 13.12 4.54
N PHE A 162 -23.96 14.22 5.19
CA PHE A 162 -22.66 14.34 5.86
C PHE A 162 -22.44 13.26 6.90
N ARG A 163 -23.48 12.90 7.67
CA ARG A 163 -23.40 11.80 8.63
C ARG A 163 -23.14 10.44 7.98
N VAL A 164 -23.70 10.19 6.79
CA VAL A 164 -23.40 8.98 6.02
C VAL A 164 -21.95 9.01 5.54
N LEU A 165 -21.51 10.12 4.94
CA LEU A 165 -20.12 10.29 4.49
C LEU A 165 -19.11 10.13 5.64
N ARG A 166 -19.43 10.65 6.83
CA ARG A 166 -18.63 10.54 8.05
C ARG A 166 -18.41 9.11 8.54
N GLY A 167 -19.33 8.20 8.20
CA GLY A 167 -19.23 6.77 8.53
C GLY A 167 -18.38 5.96 7.56
N LEU A 168 -18.01 6.52 6.40
CA LEU A 168 -17.24 5.80 5.38
C LEU A 168 -15.75 5.71 5.76
N PRO A 169 -15.07 4.60 5.41
CA PRO A 169 -13.61 4.53 5.47
C PRO A 169 -12.97 5.67 4.65
N GLY A 170 -11.97 6.33 5.23
CA GLY A 170 -11.25 7.43 4.59
C GLY A 170 -12.08 8.71 4.40
N TRP A 171 -13.11 8.94 5.22
CA TRP A 171 -13.96 10.13 5.11
C TRP A 171 -13.16 11.44 5.13
N GLN A 172 -12.07 11.54 5.92
CA GLN A 172 -11.23 12.74 5.97
C GLN A 172 -10.70 13.10 4.59
N GLY A 173 -10.14 12.13 3.86
CA GLY A 173 -9.61 12.34 2.52
C GLY A 173 -10.69 12.75 1.52
N ARG A 174 -11.92 12.22 1.66
CA ARG A 174 -13.04 12.60 0.81
C ARG A 174 -13.44 14.06 1.01
N PHE A 175 -13.50 14.54 2.25
CA PHE A 175 -13.76 15.95 2.55
C PHE A 175 -12.57 16.83 2.14
N ALA A 176 -11.33 16.42 2.39
CA ALA A 176 -10.15 17.21 2.03
C ALA A 176 -9.90 17.33 0.51
N SER A 177 -10.56 16.53 -0.33
CA SER A 177 -10.33 16.50 -1.79
C SER A 177 -11.61 16.51 -2.62
N PHE A 178 -12.78 16.80 -2.03
CA PHE A 178 -14.04 16.69 -2.77
C PHE A 178 -14.05 17.53 -4.05
N PHE A 179 -13.37 18.70 -4.03
CA PHE A 179 -13.32 19.65 -5.14
C PHE A 179 -12.65 19.12 -6.41
N VAL A 180 -11.93 17.99 -6.35
CA VAL A 180 -11.39 17.30 -7.54
C VAL A 180 -12.15 16.03 -7.92
N LEU A 181 -13.21 15.69 -7.19
CA LEU A 181 -14.02 14.49 -7.43
C LEU A 181 -15.34 14.87 -8.12
N ALA A 182 -15.84 13.99 -9.00
CA ALA A 182 -17.17 14.16 -9.56
C ALA A 182 -18.25 14.02 -8.46
N PRO A 183 -19.34 14.82 -8.49
CA PRO A 183 -19.63 15.85 -9.51
C PRO A 183 -18.99 17.23 -9.20
N HIS A 184 -18.37 17.41 -8.04
CA HIS A 184 -17.91 18.70 -7.51
C HIS A 184 -16.86 19.40 -8.37
N ALA A 185 -15.96 18.66 -9.02
CA ALA A 185 -14.93 19.25 -9.89
C ALA A 185 -15.50 20.13 -11.02
N ALA A 186 -16.75 19.90 -11.42
CA ALA A 186 -17.38 20.70 -12.47
C ALA A 186 -17.89 22.07 -11.99
N PHE A 187 -17.95 22.32 -10.68
CA PHE A 187 -18.55 23.55 -10.13
C PHE A 187 -17.94 24.02 -8.79
N THR A 188 -16.78 23.48 -8.38
CA THR A 188 -16.09 23.92 -7.16
C THR A 188 -14.75 24.54 -7.51
N GLN A 189 -14.45 25.68 -6.90
CA GLN A 189 -13.13 26.31 -6.98
C GLN A 189 -12.60 26.54 -5.56
N VAL A 190 -11.35 26.14 -5.35
CA VAL A 190 -10.61 26.42 -4.13
C VAL A 190 -9.59 27.51 -4.42
N THR A 191 -9.68 28.62 -3.68
CA THR A 191 -8.78 29.78 -3.81
C THR A 191 -7.32 29.34 -3.76
N ASP A 192 -6.52 29.82 -4.70
CA ASP A 192 -5.08 29.52 -4.86
C ASP A 192 -4.71 28.03 -5.08
N VAL A 193 -5.70 27.16 -5.27
CA VAL A 193 -5.49 25.71 -5.44
C VAL A 193 -5.99 25.22 -6.79
N THR A 194 -7.23 25.57 -7.16
CA THR A 194 -7.81 25.14 -8.45
C THR A 194 -7.65 26.22 -9.51
N PRO A 195 -7.37 25.86 -10.78
CA PRO A 195 -7.41 26.82 -11.87
C PRO A 195 -8.84 27.37 -12.09
N PRO A 196 -8.99 28.50 -12.80
CA PRO A 196 -10.29 28.96 -13.29
C PRO A 196 -10.93 27.91 -14.22
N PHE A 197 -12.28 27.86 -14.24
CA PHE A 197 -12.98 27.04 -15.23
C PHE A 197 -12.64 27.48 -16.65
N ASP A 198 -12.55 26.51 -17.56
CA ASP A 198 -12.39 26.77 -18.99
C ASP A 198 -13.63 27.54 -19.50
N PRO A 199 -13.47 28.73 -20.11
CA PRO A 199 -14.59 29.47 -20.68
C PRO A 199 -15.41 28.68 -21.72
N ALA A 200 -14.82 27.68 -22.38
CA ALA A 200 -15.51 26.80 -23.31
C ALA A 200 -16.40 25.75 -22.63
N TYR A 201 -16.15 25.46 -21.35
CA TYR A 201 -16.88 24.50 -20.52
C TYR A 201 -17.31 25.15 -19.21
N PRO A 202 -18.27 26.11 -19.26
CA PRO A 202 -18.71 26.80 -18.07
C PRO A 202 -19.34 25.84 -17.05
N PRO A 203 -19.24 26.15 -15.75
CA PRO A 203 -19.81 25.31 -14.71
C PRO A 203 -21.33 25.18 -14.88
N PRO A 204 -21.91 23.99 -14.64
CA PRO A 204 -23.33 23.73 -14.90
C PRO A 204 -24.27 24.41 -13.90
N ILE A 205 -23.72 24.96 -12.82
CA ILE A 205 -24.42 25.70 -11.76
C ILE A 205 -23.53 26.85 -11.28
N VAL A 206 -24.09 27.78 -10.51
CA VAL A 206 -23.30 28.79 -9.79
C VAL A 206 -22.22 28.08 -8.97
N PRO A 207 -20.93 28.40 -9.18
CA PRO A 207 -19.83 27.76 -8.49
C PRO A 207 -19.90 27.88 -6.97
N ILE A 208 -19.36 26.86 -6.32
CA ILE A 208 -18.94 26.93 -4.93
C ILE A 208 -17.51 27.46 -4.94
N GLU A 209 -17.28 28.56 -4.24
CA GLU A 209 -15.96 29.14 -4.03
C GLU A 209 -15.65 29.06 -2.53
N LEU A 210 -14.46 28.56 -2.20
CA LEU A 210 -13.99 28.42 -0.83
C LEU A 210 -12.46 28.48 -0.75
N SER A 211 -11.93 28.81 0.42
CA SER A 211 -10.49 28.73 0.70
C SER A 211 -10.10 27.37 1.28
N LEU A 212 -8.78 27.12 1.44
CA LEU A 212 -8.31 25.97 2.23
C LEU A 212 -8.71 26.07 3.70
N GLU A 213 -8.79 27.26 4.28
CA GLU A 213 -9.25 27.47 5.66
C GLU A 213 -10.72 27.09 5.81
N ASP A 214 -11.58 27.46 4.85
CA ASP A 214 -12.98 27.04 4.83
C ASP A 214 -13.10 25.51 4.73
N LEU A 215 -12.25 24.88 3.92
CA LEU A 215 -12.20 23.42 3.76
C LEU A 215 -11.80 22.72 5.06
N GLU A 216 -10.82 23.27 5.78
CA GLU A 216 -10.40 22.77 7.08
C GLU A 216 -11.51 22.93 8.12
N ALA A 217 -12.20 24.07 8.14
CA ALA A 217 -13.35 24.32 9.02
C ALA A 217 -14.50 23.33 8.75
N ILE A 218 -14.88 23.12 7.48
CA ILE A 218 -15.88 22.11 7.08
C ILE A 218 -15.46 20.71 7.53
N THR A 219 -14.18 20.36 7.37
CA THR A 219 -13.65 19.06 7.78
C THR A 219 -13.69 18.89 9.30
N ALA A 220 -13.41 19.95 10.06
CA ALA A 220 -13.52 19.99 11.53
C ALA A 220 -14.95 19.77 12.00
N PHE A 221 -15.92 20.47 11.39
CA PHE A 221 -17.33 20.27 11.68
C PHE A 221 -17.77 18.81 11.47
N VAL A 222 -17.33 18.19 10.37
CA VAL A 222 -17.66 16.80 10.07
C VAL A 222 -16.96 15.83 11.03
N ALA A 223 -15.76 16.15 11.50
CA ALA A 223 -15.01 15.33 12.46
C ALA A 223 -15.79 15.11 13.76
N GLU A 224 -16.47 16.16 14.24
CA GLU A 224 -17.28 16.17 15.47
C GLU A 224 -18.63 15.45 15.33
N MET A 225 -19.07 15.15 14.09
CA MET A 225 -20.33 14.46 13.87
C MET A 225 -20.28 13.00 14.28
N SER A 226 -21.36 12.53 14.92
CA SER A 226 -21.62 11.09 15.00
C SER A 226 -21.99 10.55 13.61
N PRO A 227 -21.38 9.43 13.16
CA PRO A 227 -21.74 8.81 11.89
C PRO A 227 -23.22 8.41 11.88
N ALA A 228 -23.77 8.26 10.67
CA ALA A 228 -25.10 7.68 10.50
C ALA A 228 -25.04 6.19 10.86
N ASP A 229 -26.06 5.72 11.57
CA ASP A 229 -26.30 4.29 11.72
C ASP A 229 -26.94 3.76 10.43
N LEU A 230 -26.20 2.92 9.70
CA LEU A 230 -26.64 2.30 8.45
C LEU A 230 -27.13 0.85 8.67
N GLY A 231 -27.14 0.37 9.92
CA GLY A 231 -27.40 -1.03 10.23
C GLY A 231 -26.24 -1.96 9.86
N ALA A 232 -26.46 -3.27 10.05
CA ALA A 232 -25.47 -4.29 9.73
C ALA A 232 -25.25 -4.40 8.20
N PRO A 233 -24.02 -4.74 7.74
CA PRO A 233 -23.76 -5.01 6.33
C PRO A 233 -24.72 -6.06 5.78
N ILE A 234 -25.22 -5.84 4.56
CA ILE A 234 -26.03 -6.83 3.85
C ILE A 234 -25.10 -8.00 3.49
N GLN A 235 -25.36 -9.19 4.06
CA GLN A 235 -24.63 -10.39 3.68
C GLN A 235 -25.15 -10.89 2.34
N ALA A 236 -24.28 -10.89 1.34
CA ALA A 236 -24.55 -11.62 0.10
C ALA A 236 -24.60 -13.12 0.46
N ARG A 237 -25.76 -13.74 0.21
CA ARG A 237 -25.92 -15.19 0.25
C ARG A 237 -25.40 -15.80 -1.04
#